data_AF-A0A7C3VD51-F1
#
_entry.id   AF-A0A7C3VD51-F1
#
_cell.length_a   1.000
_cell.length_b   1.000
_cell.length_c   1.000
_cell.angle_alpha   90.00
_cell.angle_beta   90.00
_cell.angle_gamma   90.00
#
_symmetry.space_group_name_H-M   'P 1'
#
loop_
_entity.id
_entity.type
_entity.pdbx_description
1 polymer ?
#
loop_
_entity_poly.entity_id
_entity_poly.type
_entity_poly.pdbx_seq_one_letter_code
_entity_poly.pdbx_strand_id
1 'polypeptide(L)'
;MTSYVAFLRGIMPMNPNMHGEKLRSFFKSLGFKNVRTVIASGNVLFESPSKDANALENKIEQELPKRLGFPSATFVRSREYLQKLYASDPFKGKQDTPTSRLNVTFKKKGEIFTIINPQSARTPEVMAKLEKENGKQITMRTWKTVAKVLAKFES
;
A
#
# COMPACT_ATOMS: atom_id res chain seq x y z
N MET A 1 -11.59 -16.20 -7.92
CA MET A 1 -11.45 -15.08 -6.95
C MET A 1 -10.42 -14.11 -7.50
N THR A 2 -10.54 -12.81 -7.20
CA THR A 2 -9.55 -11.82 -7.63
C THR A 2 -8.54 -11.58 -6.51
N SER A 3 -7.25 -11.52 -6.85
CA SER A 3 -6.17 -11.22 -5.91
C SER A 3 -5.95 -9.71 -5.80
N TYR A 4 -5.83 -9.23 -4.57
CA TYR A 4 -5.67 -7.83 -4.23
C TYR A 4 -4.50 -7.62 -3.27
N VAL A 5 -4.00 -6.39 -3.23
CA VAL A 5 -3.20 -5.87 -2.12
C VAL A 5 -3.89 -4.65 -1.52
N ALA A 6 -3.94 -4.59 -0.20
CA ALA A 6 -4.28 -3.41 0.58
C ALA A 6 -3.00 -2.74 1.10
N PHE A 7 -2.77 -1.50 0.68
CA PHE A 7 -1.78 -0.61 1.27
C PHE A 7 -2.44 0.18 2.40
N LEU A 8 -2.03 -0.07 3.63
CA LEU A 8 -2.59 0.59 4.81
C LEU A 8 -1.71 1.76 5.23
N ARG A 9 -2.32 2.89 5.54
CA ARG A 9 -1.63 4.09 6.05
C ARG A 9 -1.53 4.02 7.58
N GLY A 10 -0.36 4.36 8.12
CA GLY A 10 -0.21 4.54 9.57
C GLY A 10 -0.20 3.25 10.40
N ILE A 11 0.05 2.09 9.80
CA ILE A 11 0.22 0.84 10.58
C ILE A 11 1.53 0.86 11.35
N MET A 12 2.65 1.21 10.70
CA MET A 12 3.92 1.46 11.38
C MET A 12 4.42 2.88 11.10
N PRO A 13 5.02 3.56 12.10
CA PRO A 13 5.30 3.07 13.46
C PRO A 13 4.14 3.22 14.46
N MET A 14 3.01 3.82 14.09
CA MET A 14 1.96 4.23 15.03
C MET A 14 1.26 3.06 15.76
N ASN A 15 1.18 1.87 15.15
CA ASN A 15 0.64 0.68 15.80
C ASN A 15 1.58 -0.52 15.63
N PRO A 16 2.65 -0.59 16.42
CA PRO A 16 3.59 -1.70 16.35
C PRO A 16 2.95 -3.02 16.76
N ASN A 17 1.72 -3.04 17.30
CA ASN A 17 1.01 -4.26 17.66
C ASN A 17 0.08 -4.78 16.54
N MET A 18 -0.25 -3.99 15.51
CA MET A 18 -1.12 -4.41 14.40
C MET A 18 -0.32 -4.78 13.15
N HIS A 19 0.50 -5.82 13.25
CA HIS A 19 1.29 -6.35 12.15
C HIS A 19 1.23 -7.88 12.13
N GLY A 20 1.86 -8.50 11.13
CA GLY A 20 2.03 -9.94 11.06
C GLY A 20 0.71 -10.71 11.17
N GLU A 21 0.65 -11.67 12.10
CA GLU A 21 -0.53 -12.52 12.33
C GLU A 21 -1.79 -11.73 12.71
N LYS A 22 -1.68 -10.69 13.55
CA LYS A 22 -2.87 -9.90 13.93
C LYS A 22 -3.52 -9.23 12.73
N LEU A 23 -2.70 -8.68 11.83
CA LEU A 23 -3.19 -8.07 10.60
C LEU A 23 -3.76 -9.11 9.63
N ARG A 24 -3.14 -10.30 9.54
CA ARG A 24 -3.69 -11.41 8.75
C ARG A 24 -5.04 -11.89 9.29
N SER A 25 -5.14 -12.11 10.59
CA SER A 25 -6.36 -12.55 11.27
C SER A 25 -7.48 -11.54 11.12
N PHE A 26 -7.18 -10.24 11.16
CA PHE A 26 -8.15 -9.19 10.85
C PHE A 26 -8.73 -9.37 9.43
N PHE A 27 -7.90 -9.44 8.40
CA PHE A 27 -8.37 -9.63 7.02
C PHE A 27 -9.14 -10.95 6.84
N LYS A 28 -8.71 -12.05 7.50
CA LYS A 28 -9.44 -13.33 7.50
C LYS A 28 -10.82 -13.19 8.12
N SER A 29 -10.95 -12.43 9.22
CA SER A 29 -12.24 -12.17 9.88
C SER A 29 -13.23 -11.39 9.01
N LEU A 30 -12.74 -10.62 8.04
CA LEU A 30 -13.57 -9.96 7.02
C LEU A 30 -14.05 -10.91 5.91
N GLY A 31 -13.68 -12.18 5.98
CA GLY A 31 -14.03 -13.22 5.00
C GLY A 31 -13.05 -13.34 3.83
N PHE A 32 -11.95 -12.59 3.84
CA PHE A 32 -10.95 -12.67 2.78
C PHE A 32 -10.12 -13.96 2.86
N LYS A 33 -9.69 -14.45 1.70
CA LYS A 33 -8.93 -15.70 1.56
C LYS A 33 -7.47 -15.41 1.22
N ASN A 34 -6.62 -16.43 1.36
CA ASN A 34 -5.19 -16.39 0.99
C ASN A 34 -4.43 -15.15 1.52
N VAL A 35 -4.76 -14.77 2.76
CA VAL A 35 -4.26 -13.53 3.37
C VAL A 35 -2.78 -13.66 3.73
N ARG A 36 -1.97 -12.78 3.16
CA ARG A 36 -0.51 -12.74 3.30
C ARG A 36 -0.05 -11.30 3.53
N THR A 37 1.08 -11.11 4.19
CA THR A 37 1.67 -9.77 4.42
C THR A 37 3.03 -9.67 3.74
N VAL A 38 3.35 -8.49 3.21
CA VAL A 38 4.65 -8.21 2.57
C VAL A 38 5.41 -7.16 3.37
N ILE A 39 6.63 -7.51 3.79
CA ILE A 39 7.54 -6.67 4.60
C ILE A 39 6.91 -6.33 5.98
N ALA A 40 7.64 -5.57 6.80
CA ALA A 40 7.18 -4.92 8.03
C ALA A 40 5.99 -3.97 7.75
N SER A 41 4.80 -4.58 7.81
CA SER A 41 3.43 -4.09 8.00
C SER A 41 2.87 -2.94 7.14
N GLY A 42 1.59 -3.11 6.77
CA GLY A 42 0.83 -2.18 5.95
C GLY A 42 0.74 -2.54 4.47
N ASN A 43 1.17 -3.74 4.07
CA ASN A 43 0.93 -4.30 2.74
C ASN A 43 0.33 -5.70 2.91
N VAL A 44 -0.96 -5.86 2.64
CA VAL A 44 -1.69 -7.10 2.88
C VAL A 44 -2.25 -7.62 1.57
N LEU A 45 -1.78 -8.78 1.13
CA LEU A 45 -2.34 -9.50 -0.01
C LEU A 45 -3.50 -10.34 0.48
N PHE A 46 -4.57 -10.41 -0.31
CA PHE A 46 -5.75 -11.21 -0.01
C PHE A 46 -6.55 -11.49 -1.29
N GLU A 47 -7.49 -12.42 -1.19
CA GLU A 47 -8.43 -12.74 -2.25
C GLU A 47 -9.86 -12.45 -1.82
N SER A 48 -10.64 -11.99 -2.80
CA SER A 48 -12.05 -11.65 -2.63
C SER A 48 -12.87 -12.09 -3.84
N PRO A 49 -14.14 -12.49 -3.66
CA PRO A 49 -15.08 -12.67 -4.77
C PRO A 49 -15.59 -11.32 -5.33
N SER A 50 -15.54 -10.25 -4.54
CA SER A 50 -15.92 -8.91 -5.01
C SER A 50 -14.88 -8.39 -6.00
N LYS A 51 -15.35 -7.83 -7.12
CA LYS A 51 -14.51 -7.11 -8.11
C LYS A 51 -14.37 -5.63 -7.80
N ASP A 52 -15.18 -5.09 -6.89
CA ASP A 52 -15.20 -3.68 -6.53
C ASP A 52 -14.15 -3.36 -5.47
N ALA A 53 -13.02 -2.80 -5.92
CA ALA A 53 -11.93 -2.39 -5.04
C ALA A 53 -12.36 -1.29 -4.04
N ASN A 54 -13.26 -0.39 -4.42
CA ASN A 54 -13.73 0.68 -3.53
C ASN A 54 -14.60 0.11 -2.40
N ALA A 55 -15.47 -0.85 -2.72
CA ALA A 55 -16.24 -1.56 -1.70
C ALA A 55 -15.32 -2.32 -0.72
N LEU A 56 -14.23 -2.91 -1.22
CA LEU A 56 -13.22 -3.57 -0.38
C LEU A 56 -12.48 -2.58 0.51
N GLU A 57 -12.06 -1.43 -0.03
CA GLU A 57 -11.45 -0.34 0.75
C GLU A 57 -12.38 0.11 1.88
N ASN A 58 -13.64 0.44 1.54
CA ASN A 58 -14.63 0.92 2.51
C ASN A 58 -14.88 -0.11 3.62
N LYS A 59 -15.03 -1.39 3.25
CA LYS A 59 -15.21 -2.48 4.22
C LYS A 59 -14.03 -2.57 5.19
N ILE A 60 -12.80 -2.47 4.68
CA ILE A 60 -11.60 -2.53 5.50
C ILE A 60 -11.50 -1.30 6.42
N GLU A 61 -11.74 -0.10 5.89
CA GLU A 61 -11.68 1.17 6.63
C GLU A 61 -12.73 1.28 7.74
N GLN A 62 -13.92 0.72 7.54
CA GLN A 62 -14.98 0.70 8.56
C GLN A 62 -14.65 -0.22 9.74
N GLU A 63 -13.94 -1.33 9.49
CA GLU A 63 -13.65 -2.35 10.50
C GLU A 63 -12.27 -2.14 11.17
N LEU A 64 -11.34 -1.48 10.50
CA LEU A 64 -10.00 -1.18 11.02
C LEU A 64 -10.02 -0.43 12.37
N PRO A 65 -10.75 0.69 12.55
CA PRO A 65 -10.75 1.44 13.80
C PRO A 65 -11.20 0.62 15.01
N LYS A 66 -12.14 -0.31 14.81
CA LYS A 66 -12.65 -1.21 15.86
C LYS A 66 -11.58 -2.17 16.39
N ARG A 67 -10.47 -2.34 15.65
CA ARG A 67 -9.33 -3.20 16.00
C ARG A 67 -8.07 -2.39 16.30
N LEU A 68 -7.85 -1.30 15.59
CA LEU A 68 -6.67 -0.43 15.70
C LEU A 68 -6.80 0.64 16.78
N GLY A 69 -8.01 1.03 17.16
CA GLY A 69 -8.29 2.20 18.00
C GLY A 69 -8.20 3.54 17.27
N PHE A 70 -7.89 3.55 15.97
CA PHE A 70 -7.82 4.77 15.15
C PHE A 70 -8.16 4.49 13.68
N PRO A 71 -8.63 5.50 12.93
CA PRO A 71 -8.88 5.37 11.50
C PRO A 71 -7.58 5.25 10.69
N SER A 72 -7.53 4.26 9.80
CA SER A 72 -6.42 4.02 8.89
C SER A 72 -6.95 3.97 7.45
N ALA A 73 -6.45 4.88 6.61
CA ALA A 73 -6.78 4.88 5.19
C ALA A 73 -6.19 3.63 4.51
N THR A 74 -6.98 3.02 3.64
CA THR A 74 -6.70 1.78 2.92
C THR A 74 -6.77 2.03 1.43
N PHE A 75 -5.77 1.55 0.69
CA PHE A 75 -5.72 1.64 -0.77
C PHE A 75 -5.62 0.24 -1.34
N VAL A 76 -6.69 -0.23 -1.99
CA VAL A 76 -6.77 -1.57 -2.57
C VAL A 76 -6.44 -1.49 -4.05
N ARG A 77 -5.54 -2.36 -4.52
CA ARG A 77 -5.22 -2.56 -5.94
C ARG A 77 -5.27 -4.03 -6.29
N SER A 78 -5.83 -4.35 -7.45
CA SER A 78 -5.81 -5.73 -7.95
C SER A 78 -4.40 -6.10 -8.41
N ARG A 79 -4.13 -7.40 -8.48
CA ARG A 79 -2.90 -7.93 -9.08
C ARG A 79 -2.75 -7.44 -10.52
N GLU A 80 -3.80 -7.49 -11.34
CA GLU A 80 -3.71 -7.06 -12.74
C GLU A 80 -3.37 -5.57 -12.86
N TYR A 81 -3.95 -4.73 -11.99
CA TYR A 81 -3.62 -3.31 -11.98
C TYR A 81 -2.13 -3.08 -11.67
N LEU A 82 -1.59 -3.74 -10.63
CA LEU A 82 -0.18 -3.57 -10.29
C LEU A 82 0.76 -4.12 -11.36
N GLN A 83 0.39 -5.21 -12.03
CA GLN A 83 1.17 -5.74 -13.16
C GLN A 83 1.23 -4.71 -14.30
N LYS A 84 0.09 -4.10 -14.66
CA LYS A 84 0.04 -3.03 -15.68
C LYS A 84 0.85 -1.80 -15.26
N LEU A 85 0.70 -1.37 -14.00
CA LEU A 85 1.43 -0.24 -13.43
C LEU A 85 2.94 -0.46 -13.46
N TYR A 86 3.39 -1.68 -13.19
CA TYR A 86 4.81 -2.01 -13.19
C TYR A 86 5.36 -2.14 -14.62
N ALA A 87 4.57 -2.71 -15.53
CA ALA A 87 4.92 -2.86 -16.94
C ALA A 87 4.98 -1.54 -17.72
N SER A 88 4.33 -0.47 -17.25
CA SER A 88 4.42 0.86 -17.88
C SER A 88 5.78 1.55 -17.67
N ASP A 89 6.65 0.97 -16.83
CA ASP A 89 8.00 1.45 -16.52
C ASP A 89 8.06 2.98 -16.25
N PRO A 90 7.33 3.47 -15.23
CA PRO A 90 7.23 4.90 -14.94
C PRO A 90 8.57 5.56 -14.55
N PHE A 91 9.60 4.74 -14.31
CA PHE A 91 10.95 5.18 -13.96
C PHE A 91 11.99 4.82 -15.02
N LYS A 92 11.58 4.65 -16.29
CA LYS A 92 12.47 4.29 -17.38
C LYS A 92 13.78 5.09 -17.37
N GLY A 93 14.91 4.38 -17.37
CA GLY A 93 16.24 4.98 -17.33
C GLY A 93 16.67 5.55 -15.98
N LYS A 94 15.91 5.32 -14.91
CA LYS A 94 16.25 5.71 -13.53
C LYS A 94 16.52 4.46 -12.70
N GLN A 95 17.48 4.57 -11.77
CA GLN A 95 17.83 3.48 -10.88
C GLN A 95 17.48 3.82 -9.44
N ASP A 96 17.10 2.80 -8.68
CA ASP A 96 16.88 2.90 -7.25
C ASP A 96 18.22 2.75 -6.50
N THR A 97 18.80 3.89 -6.09
CA THR A 97 20.10 4.01 -5.41
C THR A 97 19.95 4.65 -4.03
N PRO A 98 20.99 4.68 -3.18
CA PRO A 98 20.95 5.38 -1.89
C PRO A 98 20.65 6.88 -2.00
N THR A 99 20.95 7.51 -3.13
CA THR A 99 20.72 8.94 -3.41
C THR A 99 19.52 9.18 -4.34
N SER A 100 18.86 8.12 -4.81
CA SER A 100 17.71 8.17 -5.72
C SER A 100 16.74 7.05 -5.39
N ARG A 101 15.78 7.29 -4.50
CA ARG A 101 14.75 6.34 -4.13
C ARG A 101 13.52 6.54 -5.00
N LEU A 102 13.13 5.49 -5.73
CA LEU A 102 11.94 5.50 -6.56
C LEU A 102 10.72 5.19 -5.69
N ASN A 103 9.69 6.03 -5.75
CA ASN A 103 8.50 5.91 -4.91
C ASN A 103 7.23 6.10 -5.71
N VAL A 104 6.19 5.37 -5.32
CA VAL A 104 4.83 5.58 -5.79
C VAL A 104 3.96 6.00 -4.61
N THR A 105 3.16 7.03 -4.82
CA THR A 105 2.13 7.48 -3.89
C THR A 105 0.78 7.09 -4.46
N PHE A 106 0.09 6.17 -3.80
CA PHE A 106 -1.26 5.76 -4.16
C PHE A 106 -2.27 6.75 -3.59
N LYS A 107 -3.21 7.16 -4.44
CA LYS A 107 -4.40 7.95 -4.07
C LYS A 107 -5.62 7.03 -4.10
N LYS A 108 -6.79 7.48 -3.64
CA LYS A 108 -8.04 6.72 -3.89
C LYS A 108 -8.29 6.52 -5.38
N LYS A 109 -7.96 7.52 -6.19
CA LYS A 109 -7.99 7.45 -7.65
C LYS A 109 -6.63 7.85 -8.22
N GLY A 110 -5.95 6.90 -8.84
CA GLY A 110 -4.64 7.09 -9.47
C GLY A 110 -3.45 7.04 -8.51
N GLU A 111 -2.32 7.52 -9.01
CA GLU A 111 -1.02 7.41 -8.38
C GLU A 111 -0.11 8.57 -8.81
N ILE A 112 0.96 8.79 -8.05
CA ILE A 112 2.00 9.79 -8.33
C ILE A 112 3.35 9.11 -8.19
N PHE A 113 4.22 9.29 -9.18
CA PHE A 113 5.58 8.77 -9.15
C PHE A 113 6.56 9.87 -8.74
N THR A 114 7.43 9.56 -7.80
CA THR A 114 8.44 10.51 -7.30
C THR A 114 9.79 9.84 -7.15
N ILE A 115 10.85 10.63 -7.34
CA ILE A 115 12.22 10.24 -7.03
C ILE A 115 12.67 11.12 -5.88
N ILE A 116 13.04 10.49 -4.76
CA ILE A 116 13.44 11.18 -3.54
C ILE A 116 14.92 10.89 -3.31
N ASN A 117 15.74 11.94 -3.19
CA ASN A 117 17.08 11.80 -2.64
C ASN A 117 17.00 11.90 -1.11
N PRO A 118 17.20 10.79 -0.37
CA PRO A 118 17.07 10.76 1.09
C PRO A 118 18.09 11.63 1.81
N GLN A 119 19.19 12.01 1.14
CA GLN A 119 20.22 12.86 1.71
C GLN A 119 19.83 14.35 1.68
N SER A 120 18.94 14.75 0.76
CA SER A 120 18.53 16.15 0.59
C SER A 120 17.10 16.44 1.02
N ALA A 121 16.24 15.43 1.13
CA ALA A 121 14.86 15.58 1.57
C ALA A 121 14.40 14.38 2.39
N ARG A 122 13.80 14.63 3.55
CA ARG A 122 13.25 13.56 4.38
C ARG A 122 11.88 13.13 3.83
N THR A 123 11.60 11.84 3.82
CA THR A 123 10.31 11.30 3.34
C THR A 123 9.08 11.96 3.98
N PRO A 124 9.06 12.26 5.30
CA PRO A 124 7.93 12.99 5.91
C PRO A 124 7.69 14.38 5.32
N GLU A 125 8.73 15.10 4.91
CA GLU A 125 8.61 16.43 4.30
C GLU A 125 8.02 16.33 2.89
N VAL A 126 8.47 15.35 2.10
CA VAL A 126 7.90 15.07 0.77
C VAL A 126 6.43 14.67 0.90
N MET A 127 6.10 13.83 1.89
CA MET A 127 4.71 13.47 2.18
C MET A 127 3.87 14.68 2.57
N ALA A 128 4.37 15.57 3.44
CA ALA A 128 3.65 16.78 3.82
C ALA A 128 3.35 17.69 2.60
N LYS A 129 4.28 17.80 1.66
CA LYS A 129 4.07 18.52 0.40
C LYS A 129 2.99 17.86 -0.46
N LEU A 130 3.08 16.55 -0.66
CA LEU A 130 2.07 15.79 -1.41
C LEU A 130 0.67 15.90 -0.78
N GLU A 131 0.59 15.89 0.54
CA GLU A 131 -0.67 16.04 1.29
C GLU A 131 -1.28 17.43 1.14
N LYS A 132 -0.45 18.47 1.04
CA LYS A 132 -0.94 19.84 0.80
C LYS A 132 -1.63 19.96 -0.55
N GLU A 133 -1.17 19.22 -1.56
CA GLU A 133 -1.71 19.25 -2.92
C GLU A 133 -2.83 18.23 -3.17
N ASN A 134 -2.78 17.07 -2.52
CA ASN A 134 -3.65 15.92 -2.82
C ASN A 134 -4.56 15.51 -1.66
N GLY A 135 -4.46 16.17 -0.51
CA GLY A 135 -5.12 15.78 0.73
C GLY A 135 -4.48 14.57 1.40
N LYS A 136 -5.03 14.19 2.56
CA LYS A 136 -4.49 13.11 3.41
C LYS A 136 -4.87 11.69 2.94
N GLN A 137 -5.70 11.56 1.92
CA GLN A 137 -6.10 10.26 1.36
C GLN A 137 -5.07 9.74 0.35
N ILE A 138 -3.82 9.65 0.81
CA ILE A 138 -2.68 9.12 0.06
C ILE A 138 -1.80 8.22 0.92
N THR A 139 -1.08 7.29 0.29
CA THR A 139 -0.02 6.50 0.94
C THR A 139 1.15 6.24 0.01
N MET A 140 2.38 6.37 0.52
CA MET A 140 3.60 6.20 -0.26
C MET A 140 4.23 4.82 -0.01
N ARG A 141 4.76 4.22 -1.08
CA ARG A 141 5.57 3.00 -1.05
C ARG A 141 6.77 3.15 -1.97
N THR A 142 7.88 2.51 -1.60
CA THR A 142 9.02 2.43 -2.51
C THR A 142 8.69 1.54 -3.70
N TRP A 143 9.32 1.79 -4.85
CA TRP A 143 9.15 0.93 -6.03
C TRP A 143 9.62 -0.51 -5.78
N LYS A 144 10.67 -0.68 -4.96
CA LYS A 144 11.12 -1.98 -4.44
C LYS A 144 10.01 -2.71 -3.66
N THR A 145 9.15 -2.00 -2.94
CA THR A 145 8.00 -2.60 -2.25
C THR A 145 6.96 -3.11 -3.25
N VAL A 146 6.67 -2.35 -4.31
CA VAL A 146 5.74 -2.77 -5.37
C VAL A 146 6.25 -4.05 -6.05
N ALA A 147 7.53 -4.11 -6.40
CA ALA A 147 8.15 -5.30 -6.97
C ALA A 147 8.03 -6.53 -6.04
N LYS A 148 8.26 -6.35 -4.73
CA LYS A 148 8.11 -7.42 -3.73
C LYS A 148 6.66 -7.89 -3.59
N VAL A 149 5.69 -6.98 -3.68
CA VAL A 149 4.26 -7.33 -3.67
C VAL A 149 3.90 -8.16 -4.90
N LEU A 150 4.38 -7.77 -6.09
CA LEU A 150 4.18 -8.54 -7.31
C LEU A 150 4.80 -9.93 -7.22
N ALA A 151 6.05 -10.04 -6.79
CA ALA A 151 6.70 -11.34 -6.59
C ALA A 151 5.93 -12.22 -5.59
N LYS A 152 5.31 -11.63 -4.56
CA LYS A 152 4.50 -12.38 -3.58
C LYS A 152 3.16 -12.87 -4.12
N PHE A 153 2.64 -12.28 -5.20
CA PHE A 153 1.46 -12.83 -5.87
C PHE A 153 1.78 -14.13 -6.62
N GLU A 154 3.04 -14.32 -7.06
CA GLU A 154 3.49 -15.49 -7.83
C GLU A 154 3.98 -16.65 -6.95
N SER A 155 4.34 -16.38 -5.69
CA SER A 155 4.72 -17.39 -4.69
C SER A 155 3.52 -18.05 -4.04
#